data_AF-A0A5R9C268-F1
#
_entry.id   AF-A0A5R9C268-F1
#
_cell.length_a   1.000
_cell.length_b   1.000
_cell.length_c   1.000
_cell.angle_alpha   90.00
_cell.angle_beta   90.00
_cell.angle_gamma   90.00
#
_symmetry.space_group_name_H-M   'P 1'
#
loop_
_entity.id
_entity.type
_entity.pdbx_description
1 polymer ?
#
loop_
_entity_poly.entity_id
_entity_poly.type
_entity_poly.pdbx_seq_one_letter_code
_entity_poly.pdbx_strand_id
1 'polypeptide(L)' 'MEDEQWLINRLEELLKRSRDYKQKALLQAAINLILEQEERKEQLQGELDGRLWNPGNWGS' A
#
# COMPACT_ATOMS: atom_id res chain seq x y z
N MET A 1 0.68 7.83 -4.43
CA MET A 1 0.34 7.06 -5.63
C MET A 1 1.46 7.08 -6.67
N GLU A 2 1.98 8.24 -7.09
CA GLU A 2 3.08 8.28 -8.09
C GLU A 2 4.38 7.66 -7.56
N ASP A 3 4.73 7.95 -6.31
CA ASP A 3 5.94 7.41 -5.65
C ASP A 3 5.84 5.89 -5.42
N GLU A 4 4.68 5.41 -4.95
CA GLU A 4 4.43 3.98 -4.74
C GLU A 4 4.40 3.20 -6.06
N GLN A 5 3.78 3.73 -7.11
CA GLN A 5 3.76 3.10 -8.43
C GLN A 5 5.18 3.03 -9.04
N TRP A 6 5.97 4.09 -8.90
CA TRP A 6 7.37 4.08 -9.32
C TRP A 6 8.17 2.99 -8.58
N LEU A 7 7.98 2.87 -7.26
CA LEU A 7 8.65 1.86 -6.44
C LEU A 7 8.24 0.43 -6.84
N ILE A 8 6.94 0.17 -7.04
CA ILE A 8 6.43 -1.14 -7.48
C ILE A 8 7.05 -1.52 -8.83
N ASN A 9 7.06 -0.59 -9.81
CA ASN A 9 7.66 -0.84 -11.11
C ASN A 9 9.13 -1.21 -10.99
N ARG A 10 9.88 -0.55 -10.10
CA ARG A 10 11.29 -0.87 -9.87
C ARG A 10 11.48 -2.24 -9.24
N LEU A 11 10.63 -2.63 -8.30
CA LEU A 11 10.65 -3.96 -7.68
C LEU A 11 10.31 -5.06 -8.69
N GLU A 12 9.37 -4.82 -9.61
CA GLU A 12 9.05 -5.75 -10.69
C GLU A 12 10.22 -5.95 -11.67
N GLU A 13 10.94 -4.87 -12.01
CA GLU A 13 12.15 -4.97 -12.82
C GLU A 13 13.22 -5.83 -12.15
N LEU A 14 13.42 -5.65 -10.84
CA LEU A 14 14.35 -6.45 -10.05
C LEU A 14 13.91 -7.93 -9.98
N LEU A 15 12.61 -8.17 -9.83
CA LEU A 15 12.02 -9.51 -9.79
C LEU A 15 12.25 -10.26 -11.11
N LYS A 16 12.06 -9.57 -12.25
CA LYS A 16 12.30 -10.10 -13.60
C LYS A 16 13.78 -10.41 -13.85
N ARG A 17 14.69 -9.61 -13.29
CA ARG A 17 16.14 -9.77 -13.44
C ARG A 17 16.74 -10.83 -12.50
N SER A 18 16.13 -11.05 -11.34
CA SER A 18 16.65 -12.02 -10.37
C SER A 18 16.55 -13.45 -10.90
N ARG A 19 17.56 -14.27 -10.59
CA ARG A 19 17.56 -15.72 -10.82
C ARG A 19 17.48 -16.54 -9.53
N ASP A 20 17.65 -15.87 -8.38
CA ASP A 20 17.61 -16.51 -7.07
C ASP A 20 16.17 -16.56 -6.54
N TYR A 21 15.74 -17.75 -6.12
CA TYR A 21 14.37 -17.96 -5.66
C TYR A 21 14.05 -17.15 -4.40
N LYS A 22 15.00 -17.03 -3.46
CA LYS A 22 14.77 -16.30 -2.21
C LYS A 22 14.65 -14.80 -2.46
N GLN A 23 15.47 -14.26 -3.36
CA GLN A 23 15.36 -12.87 -3.81
C GLN A 23 14.02 -12.61 -4.48
N LYS A 24 13.55 -13.51 -5.35
CA LYS A 24 12.23 -13.37 -5.98
C LYS A 24 11.11 -13.36 -4.95
N ALA A 25 11.14 -14.28 -3.99
CA ALA A 25 10.15 -14.34 -2.92
C ALA A 25 10.13 -13.06 -2.09
N LEU A 26 11.31 -12.53 -1.72
CA LEU A 26 11.43 -11.27 -0.99
C LEU A 26 10.86 -10.09 -1.77
N LEU A 27 11.21 -9.97 -3.06
CA LEU A 27 10.73 -8.88 -3.91
C LEU A 27 9.21 -8.95 -4.11
N GLN A 28 8.66 -10.14 -4.32
CA GLN A 28 7.21 -10.32 -4.44
C GLN A 28 6.49 -9.97 -3.13
N ALA A 29 7.03 -10.39 -1.98
CA ALA A 29 6.46 -10.05 -0.67
C ALA A 29 6.49 -8.53 -0.42
N ALA A 30 7.56 -7.84 -0.83
CA ALA A 30 7.65 -6.40 -0.72
C ALA A 30 6.60 -5.67 -1.58
N ILE A 31 6.37 -6.13 -2.83
CA ILE A 31 5.32 -5.59 -3.70
C ILE A 31 3.95 -5.75 -3.04
N ASN A 32 3.64 -6.95 -2.56
CA ASN A 32 2.36 -7.24 -1.91
C ASN A 32 2.15 -6.35 -0.67
N LEU A 33 3.19 -6.19 0.16
CA LEU A 33 3.12 -5.33 1.34
C LEU A 33 2.82 -3.87 0.96
N ILE A 34 3.44 -3.33 -0.08
CA ILE A 34 3.19 -1.95 -0.51
C ILE A 34 1.72 -1.77 -0.91
N LEU A 35 1.17 -2.71 -1.68
CA LEU A 35 -0.24 -2.68 -2.11
C LEU A 35 -1.20 -2.76 -0.91
N GLU A 36 -0.95 -3.64 0.05
CA GLU A 36 -1.74 -3.74 1.29
C GLU A 36 -1.69 -2.43 2.10
N GLN A 37 -0.53 -1.76 2.11
CA GLN A 37 -0.38 -0.48 2.81
C GLN A 37 -1.13 0.65 2.11
N GLU A 38 -1.25 0.64 0.78
CA GLU A 38 -2.09 1.59 0.05
C GLU A 38 -3.57 1.38 0.37
N GLU A 39 -4.06 0.14 0.29
CA GLU A 39 -5.45 -0.19 0.64
C GLU A 39 -5.77 0.24 2.08
N ARG A 40 -4.86 0.00 3.02
CA ARG A 40 -5.05 0.41 4.42
C ARG A 40 -5.12 1.93 4.58
N LYS A 41 -4.33 2.70 3.82
CA LYS A 41 -4.39 4.17 3.85
C LYS A 41 -5.77 4.65 3.38
N GLU A 42 -6.30 4.08 2.30
CA GLU A 42 -7.63 4.42 1.77
C GLU A 42 -8.74 4.08 2.78
N GLN A 43 -8.69 2.89 3.39
CA GLN A 43 -9.64 2.48 4.42
C GLN A 43 -9.60 3.43 5.62
N LEU A 44 -8.40 3.78 6.12
CA LEU A 44 -8.25 4.71 7.25
C LEU A 44 -8.76 6.11 6.91
N GLN A 45 -8.56 6.57 5.68
CA GLN A 45 -9.08 7.86 5.23
C GLN A 45 -10.61 7.84 5.17
N GLY A 46 -11.21 6.76 4.65
CA GLY A 46 -12.66 6.57 4.66
C GLY A 46 -13.25 6.48 6.08
N GLU A 47 -12.57 5.82 7.02
CA GLU A 47 -12.98 5.80 8.43
C GLU A 47 -12.89 7.17 9.09
N LEU A 48 -11.82 7.91 8.84
CA LEU A 48 -11.65 9.28 9.34
C LEU A 48 -12.76 10.18 8.80
N ASP A 49 -13.03 10.14 7.49
CA ASP A 49 -14.10 10.90 6.85
C ASP A 49 -15.48 10.51 7.41
N GLY A 50 -15.76 9.21 7.57
CA GLY A 50 -17.01 8.74 8.16
C GLY A 50 -17.21 9.18 9.61
N ARG A 51 -16.15 9.23 10.42
CA ARG A 51 -16.19 9.77 11.79
C ARG A 51 -16.34 11.30 11.81
N LEU A 52 -15.67 11.99 10.89
CA LEU A 52 -15.75 13.44 10.71
C LEU A 52 -17.16 13.85 10.31
N TRP A 53 -17.82 13.13 9.41
CA TRP A 53 -19.19 13.40 8.96
C TRP A 53 -20.29 12.82 9.86
N ASN A 54 -19.96 12.39 11.09
CA ASN A 54 -20.96 11.99 12.08
C ASN A 54 -21.35 13.19 12.97
N PRO A 55 -22.45 13.91 12.68
CA PRO A 55 -22.87 15.07 13.45
C PRO A 55 -23.21 14.77 14.92
N GLY A 56 -23.41 13.49 15.28
CA GLY A 56 -23.54 13.06 16.69
C GLY A 56 -22.28 13.27 17.54
N ASN A 57 -21.11 13.47 16.91
CA ASN A 57 -19.83 13.70 17.60
C ASN A 57 -19.44 15.19 17.67
N TRP A 58 -20.24 16.11 17.13
CA TRP A 58 -19.87 17.54 17.02
C TRP A 58 -20.31 18.42 18.20
N GLY A 59 -20.90 17.83 19.25
CA GLY A 59 -21.53 18.57 20.34
C GLY A 59 -21.35 17.91 21.71
N SER A 60 -20.12 17.58 22.10
CA SER A 60 -19.74 17.33 23.51
C SER A 60 -18.66 18.29 23.94
#